data_AF-A0A924TND6-F1
#
_entry.id   AF-A0A924TND6-F1
#
_cell.length_a   1.000
_cell.length_b   1.000
_cell.length_c   1.000
_cell.angle_alpha   90.00
_cell.angle_beta   90.00
_cell.angle_gamma   90.00
#
_symmetry.space_group_name_H-M   'P 1'
#
loop_
_entity.id
_entity.type
_entity.pdbx_description
1 polymer ?
#
loop_
_entity_poly.entity_id
_entity_poly.type
_entity_poly.pdbx_seq_one_letter_code
_entity_poly.pdbx_strand_id
1 'polypeptide(L)' 'GEGARAVLARFGAESVAVTAAIGEGTPIGTIDGGRLHGLTVVTKAGGFGSTSALSDLLPELLAPSTQGVTS' A
#
# COMPACT_ATOMS: atom_id res chain seq x y z
N GLY A 1 -2.72 -6.24 -9.43
CA GLY A 1 -1.77 -7.13 -10.11
C GLY A 1 -0.94 -6.37 -11.11
N GLU A 2 -1.40 -6.23 -12.35
CA GLU A 2 -0.63 -5.55 -13.41
C GLU A 2 -0.51 -4.04 -13.22
N GLY A 3 -1.62 -3.34 -12.96
CA GLY A 3 -1.59 -1.88 -12.77
C GLY A 3 -0.67 -1.43 -11.63
N ALA A 4 -0.67 -2.16 -10.51
CA ALA A 4 0.24 -1.90 -9.39
C ALA A 4 1.71 -2.04 -9.80
N ARG A 5 2.05 -3.11 -10.56
CA ARG A 5 3.40 -3.31 -11.09
C ARG A 5 3.80 -2.21 -12.06
N ALA A 6 2.91 -1.81 -12.98
CA ALA A 6 3.18 -0.74 -13.93
C ALA A 6 3.47 0.60 -13.24
N VAL A 7 2.69 0.95 -12.20
CA VAL A 7 2.92 2.15 -11.39
C VAL A 7 4.25 2.05 -10.66
N LEU A 8 4.51 0.96 -9.92
CA LEU A 8 5.74 0.78 -9.16
C LEU A 8 7.00 0.81 -10.06
N ALA A 9 6.96 0.12 -11.20
CA ALA A 9 8.03 0.10 -12.18
C ALA A 9 8.30 1.51 -12.76
N ARG A 10 7.26 2.30 -13.01
CA ARG A 10 7.39 3.68 -13.53
C ARG A 10 8.15 4.61 -12.58
N PHE A 11 8.15 4.30 -11.28
CA PHE A 11 8.88 5.04 -10.25
C PHE A 11 10.20 4.39 -9.81
N GLY A 12 10.57 3.27 -10.44
CA GLY A 12 11.82 2.56 -10.16
C GLY A 12 11.80 1.80 -8.83
N ALA A 13 10.63 1.43 -8.32
CA ALA A 13 10.55 0.57 -7.14
C ALA A 13 11.12 -0.83 -7.45
N GLU A 14 11.87 -1.39 -6.51
CA GLU A 14 12.52 -2.69 -6.64
C GLU A 14 11.67 -3.79 -5.99
N SER A 15 11.14 -3.52 -4.81
CA SER A 15 10.24 -4.41 -4.08
C SER A 15 9.20 -3.66 -3.26
N VAL A 16 8.26 -4.42 -2.71
CA VAL A 16 7.35 -3.96 -1.66
C VAL A 16 7.52 -4.89 -0.48
N ALA A 17 7.98 -4.33 0.65
CA ALA A 17 7.99 -5.00 1.93
C ALA A 17 6.56 -5.06 2.47
N VAL A 18 5.85 -6.16 2.20
CA VAL A 18 4.47 -6.37 2.66
C VAL A 18 4.46 -6.61 4.17
N THR A 19 3.71 -5.79 4.91
CA THR A 19 3.66 -5.85 6.38
C THR A 19 2.36 -6.46 6.89
N ALA A 20 1.26 -6.30 6.16
CA ALA A 20 -0.06 -6.83 6.53
C ALA A 20 -1.01 -6.93 5.32
N ALA A 21 -2.22 -7.41 5.59
CA ALA A 21 -3.37 -7.26 4.70
C ALA A 21 -4.49 -6.56 5.46
N ILE A 22 -5.05 -5.51 4.85
CA ILE A 22 -6.16 -4.71 5.42
C ILE A 22 -7.53 -5.19 4.94
N GLY A 23 -7.55 -6.13 3.98
CA GLY A 23 -8.75 -6.80 3.50
C GLY A 23 -8.39 -7.91 2.52
N GLU A 24 -9.38 -8.72 2.13
CA GLU A 24 -9.18 -9.79 1.16
C GLU A 24 -8.62 -9.21 -0.15
N GLY A 25 -7.50 -9.78 -0.62
CA GLY A 25 -6.82 -9.31 -1.84
C GLY A 25 -6.23 -7.90 -1.74
N THR A 26 -6.06 -7.35 -0.53
CA THR A 26 -5.60 -5.96 -0.32
C THR A 26 -4.40 -5.88 0.65
N PRO A 27 -3.17 -6.19 0.17
CA PRO A 27 -1.96 -6.04 0.98
C PRO A 27 -1.55 -4.56 1.17
N ILE A 28 -0.96 -4.29 2.34
CA ILE A 28 -0.28 -3.04 2.70
C ILE A 28 1.20 -3.31 2.98
N GLY A 29 2.06 -2.36 2.63
CA GLY A 29 3.50 -2.46 2.87
C GLY A 29 4.23 -1.16 2.59
N THR A 30 5.56 -1.25 2.50
CA THR A 30 6.45 -0.13 2.22
C THR A 30 7.19 -0.36 0.90
N ILE A 31 7.41 0.70 0.12
CA ILE A 31 8.16 0.64 -1.13
C ILE A 31 9.67 0.63 -0.86
N ASP A 32 10.38 -0.34 -1.47
CA ASP A 32 11.83 -0.39 -1.48
C ASP A 32 12.39 0.08 -2.82
N GLY A 33 13.39 0.95 -2.77
CA GLY A 33 14.06 1.49 -3.95
C GLY A 33 13.28 2.56 -4.71
N GLY A 34 13.97 3.19 -5.67
CA GLY A 34 13.39 4.19 -6.55
C GLY A 34 12.96 5.49 -5.89
N ARG A 35 12.12 6.25 -6.60
CA ARG A 35 11.72 7.61 -6.22
C ARG A 35 10.70 7.68 -5.07
N LEU A 36 10.02 6.58 -4.80
CA LEU A 36 8.96 6.48 -3.79
C LEU A 36 9.38 5.63 -2.60
N HIS A 37 10.69 5.36 -2.45
CA HIS A 37 11.22 4.58 -1.34
C HIS A 37 10.73 5.09 0.02
N GLY A 38 10.36 4.17 0.90
CA GLY A 38 9.89 4.45 2.26
C GLY A 38 8.42 4.84 2.36
N LEU A 39 7.72 5.07 1.23
CA LEU A 39 6.29 5.38 1.26
C LEU A 39 5.45 4.12 1.49
N THR A 40 4.38 4.28 2.26
CA THR A 40 3.33 3.27 2.40
C THR A 40 2.62 3.07 1.07
N VAL A 41 2.41 1.80 0.70
CA VAL A 41 1.67 1.41 -0.48
C VAL A 41 0.61 0.38 -0.12
N VAL A 42 -0.58 0.57 -0.69
CA VAL A 42 -1.65 -0.43 -0.70
C VAL A 42 -1.87 -0.85 -2.13
N THR A 43 -1.93 -2.16 -2.37
CA THR A 43 -2.34 -2.69 -3.67
C THR A 43 -3.60 -3.51 -3.51
N LYS A 44 -4.47 -3.49 -4.52
CA LYS A 44 -5.69 -4.30 -4.53
C LYS A 44 -5.70 -5.24 -5.71
N ALA A 45 -6.08 -6.49 -5.49
CA ALA A 45 -6.40 -7.42 -6.56
C ALA A 45 -7.65 -6.93 -7.33
N GLY A 46 -7.63 -7.10 -8.65
CA GLY A 46 -8.79 -6.77 -9.49
C GLY A 46 -9.96 -7.67 -9.11
N GLY A 47 -11.16 -7.10 -8.98
CA GLY A 47 -12.37 -7.85 -8.62
C GLY A 47 -12.56 -8.22 -7.13
N PHE A 48 -11.59 -7.91 -6.25
CA PHE A 48 -11.71 -8.19 -4.80
C PHE A 48 -12.29 -7.00 -4.03
N GLY A 49 -13.04 -7.25 -2.95
CA GLY A 49 -13.66 -6.21 -2.12
C GLY A 49 -14.91 -5.58 -2.73
N SER A 50 -15.62 -4.78 -1.94
CA SER A 50 -16.80 -4.03 -2.38
C SER A 50 -16.42 -2.87 -3.32
N THR A 51 -17.41 -2.28 -4.00
CA THR A 51 -17.23 -1.03 -4.78
C THR A 51 -16.73 0.12 -3.89
N SER A 52 -17.00 0.07 -2.58
CA SER A 52 -16.53 1.05 -1.58
C SER A 52 -15.15 0.75 -1.02
N ALA A 53 -14.50 -0.36 -1.37
CA ALA A 53 -13.27 -0.80 -0.71
C ALA A 53 -12.17 0.27 -0.69
N LEU A 54 -12.02 1.09 -1.74
CA LEU A 54 -11.02 2.16 -1.73
C LEU A 54 -11.41 3.35 -0.84
N SER A 55 -12.69 3.72 -0.79
CA SER A 55 -13.16 4.79 0.10
C SER A 55 -13.13 4.38 1.56
N ASP A 56 -13.31 3.09 1.85
CA ASP A 56 -13.30 2.55 3.21
C ASP A 56 -11.87 2.49 3.77
N LEU A 57 -10.86 2.28 2.91
CA LEU A 57 -9.44 2.22 3.30
C LEU A 57 -8.78 3.58 3.47
N LEU A 58 -9.30 4.61 2.80
CA LEU A 58 -8.67 5.93 2.79
C LEU A 58 -8.57 6.55 4.21
N PRO A 59 -9.60 6.50 5.06
CA PRO A 59 -9.49 7.00 6.44
C PRO A 59 -8.40 6.30 7.26
N GLU A 60 -8.23 4.99 7.09
CA GLU A 60 -7.20 4.22 7.80
C GLU A 60 -5.79 4.60 7.35
N LEU A 61 -5.60 4.87 6.06
CA LEU A 61 -4.32 5.32 5.50
C LEU A 61 -3.96 6.76 5.88
N LEU A 62 -4.96 7.61 6.06
CA LEU A 62 -4.78 9.00 6.44
C LEU A 62 -4.72 9.20 7.95
N ALA A 63 -5.11 8.20 8.73
CA ALA A 63 -4.94 8.22 10.17
C ALA A 63 -3.45 8.40 10.49
N PRO A 64 -3.08 9.36 11.35
CA PRO A 64 -1.68 9.55 11.71
C PRO A 64 -1.14 8.24 12.26
N SER A 65 -0.09 7.71 11.63
CA SER A 65 0.61 6.53 12.11
C SER A 65 1.08 6.84 13.53
N THR A 66 0.45 6.21 14.52
CA THR A 66 0.92 6.26 15.91
C THR A 66 2.18 5.41 15.98
N GLN A 67 3.27 5.95 15.45
CA GLN A 67 4.62 5.46 15.69
C GLN A 67 4.99 5.98 17.07
N GLY A 68 5.00 5.09 18.06
CA GLY A 68 5.34 5.40 19.44
C GLY A 68 6.71 6.05 19.52
N VAL A 69 6.77 7.27 20.06
CA VAL A 69 8.00 7.85 20.59
C VAL A 69 8.45 6.92 21.71
N THR A 70 9.51 6.16 21.47
CA THR A 70 10.22 5.46 22.55
C THR A 70 11.29 6.44 23.02
N SER A 71 11.10 6.96 24.23
CA SER A 71 12.04 7.84 24.95
C SER A 71 13.40 7.20 25.20
#